data_AF-A1SEW6-F1
#
_entry.id   AF-A1SEW6-F1
#
_cell.length_a   1.000
_cell.length_b   1.000
_cell.length_c   1.000
_cell.angle_alpha   90.00
_cell.angle_beta   90.00
_cell.angle_gamma   90.00
#
_symmetry.space_group_name_H-M   'P 1'
#
loop_
_entity.id
_entity.type
_entity.pdbx_description
1 polymer ?
#
loop_
_entity_poly.entity_id
_entity_poly.type
_entity_poly.pdbx_seq_one_letter_code
_entity_poly.pdbx_strand_id
1 'polypeptide(L)'
;MTPIDRQDDPATAEETRASQARDVGDVAALRREIELLRARVGRLEREAAATRALVAEAKQLKLWDFTPYGVHPDESWVAIDRASASRLLAALASVDHWDPWHTRIEPRPQP
;
A
#
# COMPACT_ATOMS: atom_id res chain seq x y z
N MET A 1 25.67 -2.89 -66.63
CA MET A 1 24.75 -3.43 -65.60
C MET A 1 25.61 -3.74 -64.39
N THR A 2 25.88 -2.72 -63.58
CA THR A 2 26.89 -2.75 -62.51
C THR A 2 26.15 -2.81 -61.18
N PRO A 3 26.50 -3.72 -60.24
CA PRO A 3 25.80 -3.82 -58.97
C PRO A 3 26.15 -2.60 -58.11
N ILE A 4 25.14 -1.93 -57.57
CA ILE A 4 25.31 -0.88 -56.56
C ILE A 4 25.69 -1.60 -55.27
N ASP A 5 26.97 -1.49 -54.91
CA ASP A 5 27.53 -1.95 -53.65
C ASP A 5 26.85 -1.13 -52.54
N ARG A 6 25.94 -1.77 -51.80
CA ARG A 6 25.26 -1.15 -50.66
C ARG A 6 26.28 -1.11 -49.53
N GLN A 7 27.05 -0.04 -49.44
CA GLN A 7 27.86 0.24 -48.26
C GLN A 7 26.90 0.39 -47.07
N ASP A 8 26.78 -0.67 -46.27
CA ASP A 8 26.18 -0.61 -44.95
C ASP A 8 27.06 0.30 -44.10
N ASP A 9 26.63 1.57 -43.94
CA ASP A 9 27.35 2.56 -43.17
C ASP A 9 27.54 2.07 -41.72
N PRO A 10 28.78 1.90 -41.24
CA PRO A 10 29.05 1.39 -39.90
C PRO A 10 28.50 2.30 -38.79
N ALA A 11 28.36 3.60 -39.09
CA ALA A 11 27.77 4.59 -38.18
C ALA A 11 26.29 4.28 -37.86
N THR A 12 25.51 3.86 -38.84
CA THR A 12 24.08 3.55 -38.68
C THR A 12 23.88 2.26 -37.87
N ALA A 13 24.78 1.28 -38.03
CA ALA A 13 24.76 0.03 -37.28
C ALA A 13 25.13 0.24 -35.80
N GLU A 14 26.04 1.17 -35.51
CA GLU A 14 26.44 1.52 -34.14
C GLU A 14 25.34 2.30 -33.40
N GLU A 15 24.68 3.23 -34.09
CA GLU A 15 23.58 4.02 -33.56
C GLU A 15 22.32 3.17 -33.29
N THR A 16 22.04 2.19 -34.17
CA THR A 16 20.95 1.22 -33.98
C THR A 16 21.20 0.31 -32.77
N ARG A 17 22.45 -0.14 -32.56
CA ARG A 17 22.83 -0.93 -31.38
C ARG A 17 22.76 -0.11 -30.09
N ALA A 18 23.15 1.16 -30.14
CA ALA A 18 23.03 2.07 -28.99
C ALA A 18 21.56 2.34 -28.63
N SER A 19 20.68 2.47 -29.61
CA SER A 19 19.23 2.59 -29.40
C SER A 19 18.62 1.32 -28.81
N GLN A 20 18.95 0.14 -29.37
CA GLN A 20 18.49 -1.14 -28.82
C GLN A 20 19.00 -1.40 -27.39
N ALA A 21 20.24 -1.03 -27.09
CA ALA A 21 20.79 -1.17 -25.73
C ALA A 21 20.07 -0.27 -24.71
N ARG A 22 19.64 0.93 -25.12
CA ARG A 22 18.82 1.84 -24.31
C ARG A 22 17.43 1.27 -24.07
N ASP A 23 16.75 0.80 -25.12
CA ASP A 23 15.42 0.18 -25.01
C ASP A 23 15.43 -1.05 -24.10
N VAL A 24 16.46 -1.89 -24.19
CA VAL A 24 16.62 -3.07 -23.31
C VAL A 24 16.85 -2.65 -21.85
N GLY A 25 17.63 -1.58 -21.64
CA GLY A 25 17.83 -0.97 -20.32
C GLY A 25 16.53 -0.42 -19.71
N ASP A 26 15.75 0.29 -20.51
CA ASP A 26 14.47 0.88 -20.10
C ASP A 26 13.43 -0.20 -19.79
N VAL A 27 13.35 -1.24 -20.61
CA VAL A 27 12.47 -2.39 -20.36
C VAL A 27 12.86 -3.13 -19.08
N ALA A 28 14.16 -3.29 -18.80
CA ALA A 28 14.62 -3.92 -17.57
C ALA A 28 14.31 -3.07 -16.32
N ALA A 29 14.47 -1.74 -16.42
CA ALA A 29 14.12 -0.81 -15.36
C ALA A 29 12.60 -0.83 -15.05
N LEU A 30 11.77 -0.78 -16.09
CA LEU A 30 10.31 -0.84 -15.96
C LEU A 30 9.82 -2.16 -15.36
N ARG A 31 10.44 -3.29 -15.74
CA ARG A 31 10.11 -4.60 -15.12
C ARG A 31 10.40 -4.61 -13.63
N ARG A 32 11.56 -4.07 -13.22
CA ARG A 32 11.94 -3.97 -11.82
C ARG A 32 11.00 -3.04 -11.06
N GLU A 33 10.58 -1.94 -11.66
CA GLU A 33 9.61 -1.03 -11.07
C GLU A 33 8.25 -1.71 -10.87
N ILE A 34 7.77 -2.46 -11.86
CA ILE A 34 6.53 -3.25 -11.75
C ILE A 34 6.61 -4.25 -10.61
N GLU A 35 7.74 -4.95 -10.44
CA GLU A 35 7.93 -5.90 -9.34
C GLU A 35 7.87 -5.22 -7.97
N LEU A 36 8.54 -4.07 -7.83
CA LEU A 36 8.51 -3.27 -6.61
C LEU A 36 7.09 -2.77 -6.30
N LEU A 37 6.38 -2.27 -7.32
CA LEU A 37 5.00 -1.80 -7.17
C LEU A 37 4.06 -2.95 -6.82
N ARG A 38 4.22 -4.15 -7.41
CA ARG A 38 3.43 -5.33 -7.04
C ARG A 38 3.68 -5.77 -5.60
N ALA A 39 4.94 -5.82 -5.18
CA ALA A 39 5.28 -6.13 -3.79
C ALA A 39 4.66 -5.12 -2.82
N ARG A 40 4.69 -3.84 -3.20
CA ARG A 40 4.09 -2.73 -2.45
C ARG A 40 2.56 -2.87 -2.35
N VAL A 41 1.88 -3.10 -3.46
CA VAL A 41 0.42 -3.32 -3.50
C VAL A 41 0.05 -4.52 -2.63
N GLY A 42 0.75 -5.65 -2.77
CA GLY A 42 0.48 -6.83 -1.95
C GLY A 42 0.68 -6.59 -0.45
N ARG A 43 1.62 -5.73 -0.06
CA ARG A 43 1.76 -5.30 1.34
C ARG A 43 0.55 -4.48 1.80
N LEU A 44 0.18 -3.44 1.02
CA LEU A 44 -0.95 -2.57 1.33
C LEU A 44 -2.29 -3.32 1.39
N GLU A 45 -2.49 -4.31 0.53
CA GLU A 45 -3.70 -5.15 0.55
C GLU A 45 -3.80 -5.99 1.82
N ARG A 46 -2.68 -6.54 2.30
CA ARG A 46 -2.63 -7.28 3.58
C ARG A 46 -2.92 -6.36 4.76
N GLU A 47 -2.33 -5.17 4.78
CA GLU A 47 -2.60 -4.15 5.80
C GLU A 47 -4.08 -3.75 5.79
N ALA A 48 -4.64 -3.46 4.61
CA ALA A 48 -6.06 -3.11 4.47
C ALA A 48 -6.98 -4.26 4.93
N ALA A 49 -6.63 -5.52 4.65
CA ALA A 49 -7.39 -6.67 5.11
C ALA A 49 -7.37 -6.80 6.64
N ALA A 50 -6.23 -6.58 7.29
CA ALA A 50 -6.11 -6.58 8.74
C ALA A 50 -6.96 -5.46 9.38
N THR A 51 -6.89 -4.24 8.83
CA THR A 51 -7.65 -3.08 9.34
C THR A 51 -9.16 -3.23 9.12
N ARG A 52 -9.61 -3.94 8.08
CA ARG A 52 -11.06 -4.20 7.87
C ARG A 52 -11.70 -4.95 9.03
N ALA A 53 -10.98 -5.90 9.65
CA ALA A 53 -11.49 -6.63 10.81
C ALA A 53 -11.71 -5.69 12.00
N LEU A 54 -10.74 -4.80 12.26
CA LEU A 54 -10.85 -3.77 13.30
C LEU A 54 -12.04 -2.82 13.03
N VAL A 55 -12.20 -2.34 11.79
CA VAL A 55 -13.33 -1.48 11.41
C VAL A 55 -14.67 -2.20 11.56
N ALA A 56 -14.73 -3.50 11.24
CA ALA A 56 -15.95 -4.29 11.37
C ALA A 56 -16.36 -4.45 12.84
N GLU A 57 -15.41 -4.70 13.76
CA GLU A 57 -15.70 -4.74 15.20
C GLU A 57 -16.09 -3.37 15.73
N ALA A 58 -15.38 -2.30 15.32
CA ALA A 58 -15.70 -0.94 15.73
C ALA A 58 -17.12 -0.51 15.31
N LYS A 59 -17.57 -0.88 14.11
CA LYS A 59 -18.93 -0.61 13.63
C LYS A 59 -20.02 -1.38 14.39
N GLN A 60 -19.68 -2.51 15.00
CA GLN A 60 -20.61 -3.34 15.76
C GLN A 60 -20.72 -2.91 17.23
N LEU A 61 -19.86 -1.99 17.68
CA LEU A 61 -19.93 -1.45 19.04
C LEU A 61 -21.29 -0.82 19.28
N LYS A 62 -22.01 -1.37 20.25
CA LYS A 62 -23.20 -0.72 20.82
C LYS A 62 -22.71 0.17 21.94
N LEU A 63 -22.69 1.47 21.68
CA LEU A 63 -22.42 2.46 22.71
C LEU A 63 -23.59 2.44 23.70
N TRP A 64 -23.28 2.19 24.96
CA TRP A 64 -24.25 2.26 26.04
C TRP A 64 -24.32 3.68 26.57
N ASP A 65 -25.54 4.24 26.57
CA ASP A 65 -25.83 5.58 27.08
C ASP A 65 -26.23 5.57 28.57
N PHE A 66 -25.97 4.46 29.27
CA PHE A 66 -26.35 4.33 30.67
C PHE A 66 -25.19 4.71 31.58
N THR A 67 -25.35 5.81 32.33
CA THR A 67 -24.41 6.21 33.37
C THR A 67 -24.44 5.16 34.49
N PRO A 68 -23.33 4.43 34.76
CA PRO A 68 -23.28 3.56 35.93
C PRO A 68 -23.47 4.41 37.18
N TYR A 69 -24.33 3.98 38.11
CA TYR A 69 -24.54 4.70 39.38
C TYR A 69 -23.20 4.95 40.07
N GLY A 70 -22.84 6.23 40.25
CA GLY A 70 -21.62 6.65 40.97
C GLY A 70 -20.38 6.95 40.10
N VAL A 71 -20.46 6.84 38.77
CA VAL A 71 -19.37 7.26 37.86
C VAL A 71 -19.88 8.39 36.97
N HIS A 72 -19.10 9.45 36.79
CA HIS A 72 -19.41 10.54 35.86
C HIS A 72 -18.38 10.51 34.73
N PRO A 73 -18.65 9.74 33.66
CA PRO A 73 -17.79 9.77 32.48
C PRO A 73 -17.76 11.19 31.91
N ASP A 74 -16.56 11.72 31.67
CA ASP A 74 -16.38 12.93 30.87
C ASP A 74 -16.34 12.58 29.37
N GLU A 75 -16.05 13.57 28.51
CA GLU A 75 -16.02 13.40 27.05
C GLU A 75 -14.97 12.39 26.56
N SER A 76 -14.05 11.93 27.43
CA SER A 76 -13.01 10.95 27.08
C SER A 76 -13.43 9.49 27.30
N TRP A 77 -14.63 9.24 27.82
CA TRP A 77 -15.08 7.89 28.18
C TRP A 77 -16.16 7.37 27.24
N VAL A 78 -16.07 6.09 26.91
CA VAL A 78 -17.08 5.37 26.11
C VAL A 78 -17.48 4.11 26.86
N ALA A 79 -18.77 3.98 27.19
CA ALA A 79 -19.31 2.76 27.79
C ALA A 79 -19.70 1.76 26.69
N ILE A 80 -19.12 0.57 26.75
CA ILE A 80 -19.35 -0.53 25.80
C ILE A 80 -19.47 -1.84 26.57
N ASP A 81 -20.14 -2.84 25.98
CA ASP A 81 -20.22 -4.15 26.60
C ASP A 81 -18.84 -4.85 26.64
N ARG A 82 -18.60 -5.63 27.71
CA ARG A 82 -17.31 -6.28 27.96
C ARG A 82 -16.88 -7.21 26.84
N ALA A 83 -17.82 -7.89 26.17
CA ALA A 83 -17.50 -8.83 25.10
C ALA A 83 -17.03 -8.09 23.84
N SER A 84 -17.70 -7.00 23.47
CA SER A 84 -17.29 -6.14 22.36
C SER A 84 -15.99 -5.41 22.65
N ALA A 85 -15.75 -4.96 23.89
CA ALA A 85 -14.45 -4.45 24.30
C ALA A 85 -13.32 -5.48 24.08
N SER A 86 -13.56 -6.74 24.46
CA SER A 86 -12.58 -7.82 24.31
C SER A 86 -12.30 -8.12 22.82
N ARG A 87 -13.34 -8.17 21.98
CA ARG A 87 -13.16 -8.37 20.53
C ARG A 87 -12.44 -7.21 19.85
N LEU A 88 -12.79 -5.97 20.22
CA LEU A 88 -12.13 -4.77 19.72
C LEU A 88 -10.64 -4.75 20.07
N LEU A 89 -10.29 -5.03 21.33
CA LEU A 89 -8.89 -5.07 21.77
C LEU A 89 -8.11 -6.21 21.09
N ALA A 90 -8.73 -7.37 20.88
CA ALA A 90 -8.11 -8.47 20.14
C ALA A 90 -7.86 -8.10 18.67
N ALA A 91 -8.83 -7.44 18.02
CA ALA A 91 -8.66 -6.92 16.66
C ALA A 91 -7.57 -5.85 16.59
N LEU A 92 -7.52 -4.93 17.58
CA LEU A 92 -6.48 -3.91 17.67
C LEU A 92 -5.09 -4.52 17.84
N ALA A 93 -4.94 -5.50 18.73
CA ALA A 93 -3.68 -6.20 18.96
C ALA A 93 -3.15 -6.90 17.68
N SER A 94 -4.03 -7.36 16.79
CA SER A 94 -3.61 -7.94 15.51
C SER A 94 -3.01 -6.92 14.53
N VAL A 95 -3.29 -5.63 14.75
CA VAL A 95 -2.80 -4.48 13.96
C VAL A 95 -1.73 -3.70 14.74
N ASP A 96 -1.28 -4.17 15.91
CA ASP A 96 -0.33 -3.45 16.79
C ASP A 96 1.08 -3.27 16.17
N HIS A 97 1.38 -4.01 15.10
CA HIS A 97 2.57 -3.78 14.27
C HIS A 97 2.51 -2.49 13.46
N TRP A 98 1.33 -1.87 13.37
CA TRP A 98 1.09 -0.60 12.70
C TRP A 98 1.35 0.50 13.72
N ASP A 99 2.42 1.25 13.51
CA ASP A 99 2.74 2.42 14.31
C ASP A 99 2.18 3.67 13.60
N PRO A 100 0.94 4.11 13.88
CA PRO A 100 0.29 5.18 13.12
C PRO A 100 1.02 6.52 13.22
N TRP A 101 1.82 6.71 14.28
CA TRP A 101 2.56 7.94 14.52
C TRP A 101 3.91 7.96 13.80
N HIS A 102 4.45 6.78 13.47
CA HIS A 102 5.71 6.63 12.72
C HIS A 102 5.50 6.19 11.27
N THR A 103 4.32 5.72 10.90
CA THR A 103 3.96 5.34 9.53
C THR A 103 3.61 6.59 8.72
N ARG A 104 4.53 7.04 7.87
CA ARG A 104 4.25 8.12 6.93
C ARG A 104 3.17 7.68 5.94
N ILE A 105 2.00 8.30 6.01
CA ILE A 105 0.98 8.21 4.97
C ILE A 105 1.58 8.83 3.71
N GLU A 106 1.73 8.02 2.66
CA GLU A 106 2.23 8.57 1.41
C GLU A 106 1.23 9.54 0.79
N PRO A 107 1.72 10.63 0.17
CA PRO A 107 0.85 11.53 -0.57
C PRO A 107 0.11 10.74 -1.65
N ARG A 108 -1.21 10.96 -1.76
CA ARG A 108 -1.98 10.47 -2.90
C ARG A 108 -1.34 11.05 -4.18
N PRO A 109 -1.04 10.24 -5.21
CA PRO A 109 -0.57 10.77 -6.48
C PRO A 109 -1.59 11.80 -6.99
N GLN A 110 -1.13 13.02 -7.27
CA GLN A 110 -1.98 14.04 -7.85
C GLN A 110 -2.25 13.70 -9.33
N PRO A 111 -3.47 13.94 -9.82
CA PRO A 111 -3.83 13.69 -11.21
C PRO A 111 -3.02 14.54 -12.19
#